data_AF-A0A7V2MIT9-F1
#
_entry.id   AF-A0A7V2MIT9-F1
#
_cell.length_a   1.000
_cell.length_b   1.000
_cell.length_c   1.000
_cell.angle_alpha   90.00
_cell.angle_beta   90.00
_cell.angle_gamma   90.00
#
_symmetry.space_group_name_H-M   'P 1'
#
loop_
_entity.id
_entity.type
_entity.pdbx_description
1 polymer ?
#
loop_
_entity_poly.entity_id
_entity_poly.type
_entity_poly.pdbx_seq_one_letter_code
_entity_poly.pdbx_strand_id
1 'polypeptide(L)'
;MTPRLPQPAEVGILVHGGNHFVVRGPEPDDAQALALVRHWSLIRIGAQTPPELAAWTISTKEFRENLGWAVVAGGGEILPVVAQLLAELASRGVRIRRL
;
A
#
# COMPACT_ATOMS: atom_id res chain seq x y z
N MET A 1 0.16 -17.17 -25.92
CA MET A 1 0.64 -16.49 -24.70
C MET A 1 0.08 -15.08 -24.75
N THR A 2 -1.05 -14.83 -24.10
CA THR A 2 -1.73 -13.52 -24.17
C THR A 2 -0.94 -12.52 -23.32
N PRO A 3 -0.44 -11.40 -23.87
CA PRO A 3 0.16 -10.37 -23.04
C PRO A 3 -0.92 -9.82 -22.10
N ARG A 4 -0.73 -10.02 -20.79
CA ARG A 4 -1.56 -9.36 -19.78
C ARG A 4 -1.35 -7.86 -19.96
N LEU A 5 -2.37 -7.17 -20.47
CA LEU A 5 -2.40 -5.71 -20.52
C LEU A 5 -1.94 -5.17 -19.16
N PRO A 6 -1.13 -4.10 -19.10
CA PRO A 6 -0.83 -3.46 -17.84
C PRO A 6 -2.16 -3.11 -17.17
N GLN A 7 -2.45 -3.78 -16.04
CA GLN A 7 -3.63 -3.47 -15.25
C GLN A 7 -3.55 -1.97 -14.91
N PRO A 8 -4.67 -1.22 -15.02
CA PRO A 8 -4.67 0.22 -14.75
C PRO A 8 -3.97 0.42 -13.40
N ALA A 9 -2.89 1.21 -13.40
CA ALA A 9 -1.93 1.31 -12.29
C ALA A 9 -2.67 1.20 -10.94
N GLU A 10 -2.67 0.00 -10.37
CA GLU A 10 -3.54 -0.32 -9.25
C GLU A 10 -3.15 0.62 -8.12
N VAL A 11 -4.08 1.45 -7.65
CA VAL A 11 -3.80 2.34 -6.53
C VAL A 11 -4.19 1.57 -5.28
N GLY A 12 -3.31 1.54 -4.31
CA GLY A 12 -3.56 0.86 -3.05
C GLY A 12 -3.05 1.65 -1.87
N ILE A 13 -3.34 1.10 -0.70
CA ILE A 13 -2.92 1.68 0.56
C ILE A 13 -2.17 0.64 1.38
N LEU A 14 -0.98 1.03 1.84
CA LEU A 14 -0.19 0.29 2.81
C LEU A 14 -0.33 0.96 4.16
N VAL A 15 -0.76 0.21 5.16
CA VAL A 15 -0.95 0.68 6.53
C VAL A 15 0.10 0.03 7.42
N HIS A 16 0.72 0.82 8.30
CA HIS A 16 1.63 0.32 9.33
C HIS A 16 1.42 1.12 10.63
N GLY A 17 0.82 0.46 11.62
CA GLY A 17 0.41 1.10 12.87
C GLY A 17 -0.47 2.33 12.62
N GLY A 18 -0.02 3.50 13.09
CA GLY A 18 -0.71 4.76 12.90
C GLY A 18 -0.46 5.48 11.57
N ASN A 19 0.43 4.96 10.72
CA ASN A 19 0.80 5.59 9.45
C ASN A 19 0.23 4.81 8.25
N HIS A 20 0.04 5.50 7.13
CA HIS A 20 -0.38 4.89 5.88
C HIS A 20 0.27 5.57 4.67
N PHE A 21 0.54 4.78 3.63
CA PHE A 21 1.08 5.23 2.35
C PHE A 21 0.09 4.88 1.25
N VAL A 22 -0.32 5.87 0.46
CA VAL A 22 -1.04 5.63 -0.79
C VAL A 22 -0.02 5.42 -1.90
N VAL A 23 -0.17 4.32 -2.63
CA VAL A 23 0.83 3.85 -3.58
C VAL A 23 0.18 3.47 -4.90
N ARG A 24 0.91 3.72 -5.99
CA ARG A 24 0.61 3.15 -7.31
C ARG A 24 1.47 1.91 -7.49
N GLY A 25 0.83 0.78 -7.80
CA GLY A 25 1.49 -0.50 -7.99
C GLY A 25 0.54 -1.68 -7.70
N PRO A 26 0.90 -2.90 -8.13
CA PRO A 26 0.08 -4.08 -7.88
C PRO A 26 -0.11 -4.35 -6.38
N GLU A 27 -1.14 -5.09 -6.00
CA GLU A 27 -1.28 -5.56 -4.61
C GLU A 27 -0.04 -6.39 -4.21
N PRO A 28 0.77 -5.96 -3.22
CA PRO A 28 2.00 -6.66 -2.84
C PRO A 28 1.68 -7.99 -2.15
N ASP A 29 2.61 -8.94 -2.23
CA ASP A 29 2.63 -10.07 -1.30
C ASP A 29 3.10 -9.66 0.10
N ASP A 30 3.08 -10.60 1.03
CA ASP A 30 3.33 -10.34 2.44
C ASP A 30 4.78 -9.85 2.68
N ALA A 31 5.75 -10.41 1.96
CA ALA A 31 7.15 -10.03 2.06
C ALA A 31 7.40 -8.64 1.44
N GLN A 32 6.79 -8.37 0.28
CA GLN A 32 6.84 -7.09 -0.41
C GLN A 32 6.21 -5.98 0.42
N ALA A 33 5.04 -6.22 1.03
CA ALA A 33 4.35 -5.24 1.87
C ALA A 33 5.20 -4.84 3.09
N LEU A 34 5.82 -5.82 3.76
CA LEU A 34 6.72 -5.54 4.88
C LEU A 34 7.98 -4.79 4.43
N ALA A 35 8.55 -5.15 3.27
CA ALA A 35 9.70 -4.47 2.69
C ALA A 35 9.40 -3.02 2.31
N LEU A 36 8.25 -2.75 1.67
CA LEU A 36 7.78 -1.41 1.29
C LEU A 36 7.61 -0.52 2.52
N VAL A 37 6.91 -1.02 3.55
CA VAL A 37 6.70 -0.28 4.80
C VAL A 37 8.03 0.03 5.49
N ARG A 38 8.97 -0.92 5.55
CA ARG A 38 10.31 -0.69 6.12
C ARG A 38 11.11 0.32 5.30
N HIS A 39 11.02 0.25 3.98
CA HIS A 39 11.74 1.14 3.07
C HIS A 39 11.28 2.60 3.23
N TRP A 40 9.97 2.85 3.32
CA TRP A 40 9.44 4.21 3.41
C TRP A 40 9.21 4.75 4.83
N SER A 41 9.15 3.88 5.85
CA SER A 41 9.12 4.35 7.25
C SER A 41 10.50 4.84 7.72
N LEU A 42 11.58 4.40 7.07
CA LEU A 42 12.94 4.80 7.37
C LEU A 42 13.37 5.90 6.40
N ILE A 43 13.53 7.13 6.90
CA ILE A 43 14.18 8.20 6.12
C ILE A 43 15.64 7.81 5.90
N ARG A 44 16.01 7.45 4.67
CA ARG A 44 17.40 7.17 4.29
C ARG A 44 17.85 8.19 3.24
N ILE A 45 18.80 9.04 3.60
CA ILE A 45 19.40 10.01 2.68
C ILE A 45 20.21 9.23 1.63
N GLY A 46 19.92 9.45 0.35
CA GLY A 46 20.65 8.83 -0.77
C GLY A 46 20.33 7.35 -1.05
N ALA A 47 19.32 6.77 -0.40
CA ALA A 47 18.91 5.40 -0.69
C ALA A 47 18.19 5.31 -2.04
N GLN A 48 18.61 4.37 -2.88
CA GLN A 48 17.88 3.99 -4.07
C GLN A 48 16.79 2.98 -3.71
N THR A 49 15.62 3.10 -4.34
CA THR A 49 14.58 2.08 -4.25
C THR A 49 15.13 0.77 -4.81
N PRO A 50 15.11 -0.34 -4.04
CA PRO A 50 15.53 -1.64 -4.54
C PRO A 50 14.76 -2.02 -5.81
N PRO A 51 15.36 -2.72 -6.79
CA PRO A 51 14.68 -3.11 -8.02
C PRO A 51 13.38 -3.89 -7.78
N GLU A 52 13.36 -4.72 -6.73
CA GLU A 52 12.18 -5.48 -6.31
C GLU A 52 11.02 -4.59 -5.84
N LEU A 53 11.26 -3.35 -5.44
CA LEU A 53 10.26 -2.38 -4.98
C LEU A 53 9.96 -1.29 -6.03
N ALA A 54 10.68 -1.29 -7.17
CA ALA A 54 10.56 -0.27 -8.21
C ALA A 54 9.17 -0.22 -8.90
N ALA A 55 8.38 -1.27 -8.73
CA ALA A 55 7.00 -1.33 -9.22
C ALA A 55 6.02 -0.47 -8.40
N TRP A 56 6.42 -0.03 -7.20
CA TRP A 56 5.59 0.82 -6.34
C TRP A 56 6.15 2.22 -6.18
N THR A 57 5.26 3.20 -6.27
CA THR A 57 5.58 4.61 -6.05
C THR A 57 4.56 5.23 -5.11
N ILE A 58 5.02 5.95 -4.08
CA ILE A 58 4.13 6.76 -3.23
C ILE A 58 3.47 7.84 -4.11
N SER A 59 2.15 7.95 -4.02
CA SER A 59 1.42 9.04 -4.65
C SER A 59 0.70 9.86 -3.60
N THR A 60 0.92 11.17 -3.64
CA THR A 60 0.26 12.15 -2.77
C THR A 60 -0.98 12.77 -3.41
N LYS A 61 -1.27 12.43 -4.67
CA LYS A 61 -2.38 12.98 -5.48
C LYS A 61 -3.37 11.89 -5.88
N GLU A 62 -3.69 10.99 -4.95
CA GLU A 62 -4.72 9.98 -5.17
C GLU A 62 -5.96 10.27 -4.33
N PHE A 63 -7.11 10.01 -4.93
CA PHE A 63 -8.38 9.98 -4.22
C PHE A 63 -8.56 8.60 -3.59
N ARG A 64 -9.11 8.56 -2.37
CA ARG A 64 -9.43 7.31 -1.68
C ARG A 64 -10.37 6.42 -2.51
N GLU A 65 -11.15 7.03 -3.38
CA GLU A 65 -12.08 6.39 -4.32
C GLU A 65 -11.39 5.46 -5.33
N ASN A 66 -10.11 5.71 -5.63
CA ASN A 66 -9.34 4.91 -6.60
C ASN A 66 -8.64 3.70 -5.97
N LEU A 67 -8.73 3.54 -4.64
CA LEU A 67 -8.07 2.44 -3.93
C LEU A 67 -8.72 1.10 -4.29
N GLY A 68 -7.95 0.23 -4.95
CA GLY A 68 -8.35 -1.12 -5.35
C GLY A 68 -7.99 -2.20 -4.33
N TRP A 69 -7.00 -1.95 -3.48
CA TRP A 69 -6.57 -2.86 -2.42
C TRP A 69 -6.06 -2.12 -1.19
N ALA A 70 -6.10 -2.79 -0.04
CA ALA A 70 -5.54 -2.29 1.21
C ALA A 70 -4.76 -3.41 1.92
N VAL A 71 -3.51 -3.12 2.31
CA VAL A 71 -2.67 -4.06 3.05
C VAL A 71 -2.24 -3.43 4.36
N VAL A 72 -2.54 -4.08 5.47
CA VAL A 72 -2.03 -3.73 6.81
C VAL A 72 -0.83 -4.60 7.08
N ALA A 73 0.36 -4.01 7.12
CA ALA A 73 1.61 -4.71 7.34
C ALA A 73 2.14 -4.42 8.76
N GLY A 74 2.31 -5.47 9.56
CA GLY A 74 2.93 -5.41 10.89
C GLY A 74 1.93 -5.24 12.05
N GLY A 75 2.40 -5.51 13.26
CA GLY A 75 1.58 -5.60 14.48
C GLY A 75 1.50 -4.34 15.35
N GLY A 76 1.63 -3.15 14.76
CA GLY A 76 1.53 -1.88 15.51
C GLY A 76 0.09 -1.51 15.87
N GLU A 77 -0.08 -0.64 16.88
CA GLU A 77 -1.40 -0.09 17.22
C GLU A 77 -1.97 0.70 16.03
N ILE A 78 -3.17 0.31 15.59
CA ILE A 78 -3.89 1.00 14.53
C ILE A 78 -4.63 2.18 15.15
N LEU A 79 -4.25 3.40 14.76
CA LEU A 79 -4.94 4.59 15.25
C LEU A 79 -6.40 4.63 14.77
N PRO A 80 -7.34 5.20 15.55
CA PRO A 80 -8.77 5.24 15.20
C PRO A 80 -9.06 5.81 13.81
N VAL A 81 -8.29 6.82 13.37
CA VAL A 81 -8.42 7.42 12.03
C VAL A 81 -8.09 6.43 10.90
N VAL A 82 -7.12 5.55 11.12
CA VAL A 82 -6.73 4.50 10.17
C VAL A 82 -7.76 3.38 10.18
N ALA A 83 -8.27 3.01 11.36
CA ALA A 83 -9.35 2.03 11.49
C ALA A 83 -10.63 2.48 10.76
N GLN A 84 -11.00 3.76 10.90
CA GLN A 84 -12.13 4.34 10.17
C GLN A 84 -11.91 4.29 8.66
N LEU A 85 -10.73 4.68 8.17
CA LEU A 85 -10.39 4.57 6.75
C LEU A 85 -10.51 3.11 6.24
N LEU A 86 -10.00 2.15 6.99
CA LEU A 86 -10.14 0.74 6.64
C LEU A 86 -11.61 0.30 6.60
N ALA A 87 -12.45 0.77 7.54
CA ALA A 87 -13.88 0.48 7.52
C ALA A 87 -14.58 1.08 6.28
N GLU A 88 -14.24 2.31 5.89
CA GLU A 88 -14.74 2.97 4.67
C GLU A 88 -14.33 2.21 3.39
N LEU A 89 -13.12 1.64 3.37
CA LEU A 89 -12.66 0.82 2.25
C LEU A 89 -13.39 -0.51 2.19
N ALA A 90 -13.58 -1.17 3.34
CA ALA A 90 -14.33 -2.42 3.43
C ALA A 90 -15.79 -2.25 2.97
N SER A 91 -16.45 -1.15 3.36
CA SER A 91 -17.85 -0.87 2.96
C SER A 91 -18.01 -0.66 1.45
N ARG A 92 -16.93 -0.26 0.76
CA ARG A 92 -16.87 -0.11 -0.69
C ARG A 92 -16.48 -1.39 -1.43
N GLY A 93 -16.21 -2.49 -0.71
CA GLY A 93 -15.79 -3.76 -1.28
C GLY A 93 -14.29 -3.86 -1.60
N VAL A 94 -13.46 -2.93 -1.11
CA VAL A 94 -12.01 -3.01 -1.24
C VAL A 94 -11.49 -4.15 -0.37
N ARG A 95 -10.68 -5.03 -0.94
CA ARG A 95 -10.09 -6.16 -0.21
C ARG A 95 -9.03 -5.64 0.76
N ILE A 96 -9.19 -5.98 2.05
CA ILE A 96 -8.23 -5.65 3.10
C ILE A 96 -7.49 -6.91 3.51
N ARG A 97 -6.18 -6.94 3.28
CA ARG A 97 -5.28 -7.99 3.75
C ARG A 97 -4.55 -7.52 5.02
N ARG A 98 -4.39 -8.40 6.00
CA ARG A 98 -3.65 -8.13 7.24
C ARG A 98 -2.53 -9.15 7.39
N LEU A 99 -1.34 -8.67 7.75
CA LEU A 99 -0.10 -9.45 7.90
C LEU A 99 0.36 -9.48 9.35
#